data_AF-A0A535RSL4-F1
#
_entry.id   AF-A0A535RSL4-F1
#
_cell.length_a   1.000
_cell.length_b   1.000
_cell.length_c   1.000
_cell.angle_alpha   90.00
_cell.angle_beta   90.00
_cell.angle_gamma   90.00
#
_symmetry.space_group_name_H-M   'P 1'
#
loop_
_entity.id
_entity.type
_entity.pdbx_description
1 polymer ?
#
loop_
_entity_poly.entity_id
_entity_poly.type
_entity_poly.pdbx_seq_one_letter_code
_entity_poly.pdbx_strand_id
1 'polypeptide(L)' 'MLEKRGELYCCPNCAEIATSGGGRTAAEKCAHCGNPIVDPSTHMTQGDATYCCNNCAIAAGATTPTSP' A
#
# COMPACT_ATOMS: atom_id res chain seq x y z
N MET A 1 6.96 -6.85 5.78
CA MET A 1 7.55 -6.68 4.44
C MET A 1 7.36 -7.99 3.68
N LEU A 2 7.18 -7.93 2.36
CA LEU A 2 6.88 -9.06 1.47
C LEU A 2 7.96 -9.17 0.41
N GLU A 3 8.53 -10.36 0.20
CA GLU A 3 9.48 -10.61 -0.89
C GLU A 3 8.75 -11.13 -2.14
N LYS A 4 9.04 -10.57 -3.32
CA LYS A 4 8.51 -11.04 -4.61
C LYS A 4 9.54 -10.86 -5.72
N ARG A 5 9.88 -11.93 -6.46
CA ARG A 5 10.90 -11.92 -7.53
C ARG A 5 12.29 -11.40 -7.10
N GLY A 6 12.64 -11.53 -5.82
CA GLY A 6 13.91 -11.03 -5.29
C GLY A 6 13.90 -9.54 -4.90
N GLU A 7 12.74 -8.88 -4.94
CA GLU A 7 12.56 -7.52 -4.45
C GLU A 7 11.69 -7.48 -3.18
N LEU A 8 11.98 -6.54 -2.29
CA LEU A 8 11.26 -6.32 -1.04
C LEU A 8 10.20 -5.23 -1.20
N TYR A 9 8.98 -5.54 -0.78
CA TYR A 9 7.82 -4.66 -0.87
C TYR A 9 7.17 -4.46 0.50
N CYS A 10 6.54 -3.30 0.71
CA CYS A 10 5.86 -3.04 1.96
C CYS A 10 4.58 -3.88 2.14
N CYS A 11 3.90 -4.23 1.03
CA CYS A 11 2.65 -4.98 1.01
C CYS A 11 2.40 -5.70 -0.33
N PRO A 12 1.42 -6.63 -0.41
CA PRO A 12 1.02 -7.30 -1.64
C PRO A 12 0.59 -6.33 -2.75
N ASN A 13 -0.17 -5.26 -2.45
CA ASN A 13 -0.57 -4.28 -3.47
C ASN A 13 0.64 -3.62 -4.14
N CYS A 14 1.65 -3.22 -3.37
CA CYS A 14 2.88 -2.65 -3.94
C CYS A 14 3.66 -3.64 -4.79
N ALA A 15 3.76 -4.90 -4.35
CA ALA A 15 4.40 -5.96 -5.13
C ALA A 15 3.63 -6.26 -6.42
N GLU A 16 2.30 -6.26 -6.37
CA GLU A 16 1.43 -6.39 -7.54
C GLU A 16 1.64 -5.26 -8.53
N ILE A 17 1.57 -3.99 -8.10
CA ILE A 17 1.76 -2.84 -8.99
C ILE A 17 3.15 -2.85 -9.66
N ALA A 18 4.20 -3.11 -8.89
CA ALA A 18 5.58 -3.15 -9.42
C ALA A 18 5.75 -4.27 -10.47
N THR A 19 5.14 -5.42 -10.24
CA THR A 19 5.23 -6.56 -11.18
C THR A 19 4.27 -6.48 -12.36
N SER A 20 3.24 -5.63 -12.30
CA SER A 20 2.22 -5.46 -13.35
C SER A 20 2.66 -4.55 -14.51
N GLY A 21 3.88 -4.00 -14.47
CA GLY A 21 4.38 -3.11 -15.53
C GLY A 21 3.64 -1.77 -15.63
N GLY A 22 3.01 -1.30 -14.54
CA GLY A 22 2.38 0.03 -14.49
C GLY A 22 1.01 0.15 -15.16
N GLY A 23 0.44 -0.93 -15.71
CA GLY A 23 -0.81 -0.88 -16.49
C GLY A 23 -2.11 -0.90 -15.68
N ARG A 24 -2.07 -1.04 -14.35
CA ARG A 24 -3.29 -1.14 -13.54
C ARG A 24 -3.73 0.23 -13.03
N THR A 25 -4.92 0.66 -13.45
CA THR A 25 -5.59 1.85 -12.94
C THR A 25 -6.57 1.47 -11.84
N ALA A 26 -6.59 2.23 -10.75
CA ALA A 26 -7.60 2.12 -9.70
C ALA A 26 -8.19 3.51 -9.41
N ALA A 27 -9.44 3.55 -8.96
CA ALA A 27 -10.11 4.79 -8.55
C ALA A 27 -9.43 5.41 -7.32
N GLU A 28 -8.89 4.57 -6.44
CA GLU A 28 -8.19 5.00 -5.23
C GLU A 28 -6.68 4.78 -5.36
N LYS A 29 -5.91 5.72 -4.82
CA LYS A 29 -4.46 5.68 -4.73
C LYS A 29 -4.04 5.77 -3.28
N CYS A 30 -2.96 5.09 -2.93
CA CYS A 30 -2.36 5.21 -1.62
C CYS A 30 -1.92 6.66 -1.39
N ALA A 31 -2.42 7.28 -0.31
CA ALA A 31 -2.05 8.64 0.07
C ALA A 31 -0.57 8.80 0.43
N HIS A 32 0.14 7.70 0.73
CA HIS A 32 1.57 7.71 1.03
C HIS A 32 2.46 7.44 -0.18
N CYS A 33 2.31 6.27 -0.83
CA CYS A 33 3.21 5.85 -1.91
C CYS A 33 2.69 6.16 -3.31
N GLY A 34 1.48 6.69 -3.46
CA GLY A 34 0.87 7.07 -4.74
C GLY A 34 0.44 5.91 -5.63
N ASN A 35 0.77 4.65 -5.25
CA ASN A 35 0.38 3.49 -6.02
C ASN A 35 -1.15 3.32 -6.06
N PRO A 36 -1.72 2.96 -7.22
CA PRO A 36 -3.12 2.59 -7.30
C PRO A 36 -3.40 1.38 -6.41
N ILE A 37 -4.55 1.40 -5.75
CA ILE A 37 -5.02 0.33 -4.88
C ILE A 37 -5.83 -0.63 -5.73
N VAL A 38 -5.18 -1.70 -6.19
CA VAL A 38 -5.76 -2.71 -7.08
C VAL A 38 -6.23 -3.94 -6.31
N ASP A 39 -5.72 -4.13 -5.10
CA ASP A 39 -6.22 -5.13 -4.16
C ASP A 39 -6.85 -4.40 -2.95
N PRO A 40 -8.18 -4.35 -2.86
CA PRO A 40 -8.86 -3.68 -1.76
C PRO A 40 -8.73 -4.44 -0.44
N SER A 41 -8.39 -5.73 -0.48
CA SER A 41 -8.22 -6.60 0.69
C SER A 41 -7.10 -6.14 1.63
N THR A 42 -6.11 -5.43 1.09
CA THR A 42 -4.94 -4.94 1.84
C THR A 42 -5.01 -3.45 2.14
N HIS A 43 -6.02 -2.73 1.62
CA HIS A 43 -6.16 -1.31 1.89
C HIS A 43 -6.72 -1.05 3.28
N MET A 44 -6.47 0.16 3.75
CA MET A 44 -7.07 0.67 4.96
C MET A 44 -7.30 2.16 4.82
N THR A 45 -8.40 2.60 5.38
CA THR A 45 -8.79 4.01 5.40
C THR A 45 -8.62 4.53 6.81
N GLN A 46 -8.02 5.71 6.94
CA GLN A 46 -7.84 6.38 8.22
C GLN A 46 -8.14 7.87 8.07
N GLY A 47 -9.19 8.33 8.75
CA GLY A 47 -9.80 9.62 8.44
C GLY A 47 -10.25 9.66 6.98
N ASP A 48 -9.83 10.69 6.26
CA ASP A 48 -10.13 10.90 4.84
C ASP A 48 -9.07 10.32 3.88
N ALA A 49 -8.05 9.61 4.40
CA ALA A 49 -6.95 9.09 3.61
C ALA A 49 -6.99 7.56 3.49
N THR A 50 -6.87 7.05 2.26
CA THR A 50 -6.74 5.61 1.99
C THR A 50 -5.28 5.24 1.74
N TYR A 51 -4.83 4.16 2.38
CA TYR A 51 -3.47 3.62 2.27
C TYR A 51 -3.51 2.19 1.73
N CYS A 52 -2.53 1.81 0.91
CA CYS A 52 -2.45 0.44 0.38
C CYS A 52 -2.04 -0.62 1.42
N CYS A 53 -1.63 -0.20 2.63
CA CYS A 53 -1.33 -1.06 3.78
C CYS A 53 -1.07 -0.25 5.06
N ASN A 54 -0.96 -0.96 6.19
CA ASN A 54 -0.63 -0.36 7.50
C ASN A 54 0.76 0.27 7.55
N ASN A 55 1.75 -0.31 6.86
CA ASN A 55 3.08 0.30 6.83
C ASN A 55 3.06 1.68 6.15
N CYS A 56 2.28 1.83 5.09
CA CYS A 56 2.11 3.13 4.43
C CYS A 56 1.34 4.13 5.30
N ALA A 57 0.32 3.67 6.02
CA ALA A 57 -0.40 4.52 6.97
C ALA A 57 0.50 4.98 8.13
N ILE A 58 1.35 4.08 8.66
CA ILE A 58 2.34 4.41 9.69
C ILE A 58 3.40 5.37 9.15
N ALA A 59 3.95 5.10 7.97
CA ALA A 59 4.97 5.96 7.35
C ALA A 59 4.44 7.35 6.97
N ALA A 60 3.15 7.48 6.69
CA ALA A 60 2.47 8.76 6.51
C ALA A 60 2.13 9.47 7.84
N GLY A 61 2.39 8.84 8.99
CA GLY A 61 2.01 9.37 10.30
C GLY A 61 0.51 9.32 10.58
N ALA A 62 -0.26 8.61 9.75
CA ALA A 62 -1.70 8.46 9.94
C ALA A 62 -1.98 7.58 11.15
N THR A 63 -1.28 6.46 11.28
CA THR A 63 -1.42 5.54 12.43
C THR A 63 -0.11 5.53 13.20
N THR A 64 -0.18 5.60 14.52
CA THR A 64 0.98 5.18 15.33
C THR A 64 1.17 3.67 15.15
N PRO A 65 2.41 3.16 15.03
CA PRO A 65 2.64 1.74 15.18
C PRO A 65 2.12 1.40 16.57
N THR A 66 1.02 0.65 16.66
CA THR A 66 0.57 0.13 17.93
C THR A 66 1.72 -0.72 18.46
N SER A 67 2.37 -0.22 19.52
CA SER A 67 3.29 -1.02 20.34
C SER A 67 2.62 -2.34 20.71
N PRO A 68 3.42 -3.42 20.85
CA PRO A 68 2.94 -4.80 20.95
C PRO A 68 1.94 -5.06 22.08
#